data_AF-A0A0D2NG65-F1
#
_entry.id   AF-A0A0D2NG65-F1
#
_cell.length_a   1.000
_cell.length_b   1.000
_cell.length_c   1.000
_cell.angle_alpha   90.00
_cell.angle_beta   90.00
_cell.angle_gamma   90.00
#
_symmetry.space_group_name_H-M   'P 1'
#
loop_
_entity.id
_entity.type
_entity.pdbx_description
1 polymer ?
#
loop_
_entity_poly.entity_id
_entity_poly.type
_entity_poly.pdbx_seq_one_letter_code
_entity_poly.pdbx_strand_id
1 'polypeptide(L)'
;MKIYVTEEKELIMEPSIKWAANANVTIAVKAYGLKATAQVVDLQVFALPRITLKPLVPSFPCFANIFVSLMDKPYVDFGLKVVGIDLMSVPILYRFVQEIIKDQVANMYHWPKTLEVQILDPAKAFDRPVGLLHVKVIRALKLQKKDLLGASDPYVKIKLTDSKLPSKQTTVKMKNLNPEWNEDFNFTVKDPLTQILKLHVIDWEQIGKHDKMGMNEVPLKDLTPDEPKLMTLALVKKKDTNDAQNDKSRGQLVVELTYKPFKEEELPKTFQQTKTLLVRAPDNTPDGGGMLVVIVHEAEDVEGKHHNNPYVRILFRGEKRKTKKIRKTRDPRWEEEFTFMLDEPPINDKIHLEVYSSSSRIGLRRPKGP
;
A
#
# COMPACT_ATOMS: atom_id res chain seq x y z
N MET A 1 -8.18 15.68 -27.95
CA MET A 1 -8.10 15.22 -26.55
C MET A 1 -7.46 16.34 -25.76
N LYS A 2 -8.13 16.85 -24.72
CA LYS A 2 -7.53 17.81 -23.79
C LYS A 2 -7.09 17.07 -22.54
N ILE A 3 -5.92 17.40 -22.01
CA ILE A 3 -5.35 16.78 -20.80
C ILE A 3 -5.05 17.89 -19.83
N TYR A 4 -5.52 17.73 -18.60
CA TYR A 4 -5.30 18.65 -17.50
C TYR A 4 -4.65 17.89 -16.35
N VAL A 5 -3.62 18.48 -15.77
CA VAL A 5 -3.07 18.04 -14.50
C VAL A 5 -3.47 19.11 -13.49
N THR A 6 -4.22 18.71 -12.47
CA THR A 6 -4.72 19.64 -11.45
C THR A 6 -3.73 19.80 -10.30
N GLU A 7 -3.88 20.85 -9.49
CA GLU A 7 -3.12 21.04 -8.24
C GLU A 7 -3.32 19.89 -7.26
N GLU A 8 -4.49 19.24 -7.32
CA GLU A 8 -4.85 18.06 -6.54
C GLU A 8 -4.18 16.76 -7.03
N LYS A 9 -3.28 16.85 -8.03
CA LYS A 9 -2.62 15.72 -8.70
C LYS A 9 -3.62 14.71 -9.24
N GLU A 10 -4.67 15.19 -9.90
CA GLU A 10 -5.57 14.35 -10.68
C GLU A 10 -5.19 14.48 -12.15
N LEU A 11 -5.26 13.37 -12.89
CA LEU A 11 -5.13 13.41 -14.35
C LEU A 11 -6.53 13.44 -14.95
N ILE A 12 -6.90 14.57 -15.53
CA ILE A 12 -8.19 14.74 -16.20
C ILE A 12 -7.98 14.69 -17.71
N MET A 13 -8.77 13.88 -18.38
CA MET A 13 -8.75 13.71 -19.83
C MET A 13 -10.16 13.93 -20.38
N GLU A 14 -10.26 14.74 -21.42
CA GLU A 14 -11.51 14.99 -22.14
C GLU A 14 -11.33 14.53 -23.60
N PRO A 15 -11.47 13.21 -23.88
CA PRO A 15 -11.52 12.71 -25.24
C PRO A 15 -12.86 13.05 -25.90
N SER A 16 -12.86 13.13 -27.24
CA SER A 16 -14.09 13.10 -28.01
C SER A 16 -14.29 11.68 -28.49
N ILE A 17 -15.37 11.04 -28.03
CA ILE A 17 -15.73 9.68 -28.41
C ILE A 17 -16.81 9.78 -29.49
N LYS A 18 -16.54 9.16 -30.64
CA LYS A 18 -17.54 8.94 -31.68
C LYS A 18 -17.57 7.45 -31.96
N TRP A 19 -18.72 6.85 -31.75
CA TRP A 19 -18.94 5.43 -31.99
C TRP A 19 -20.15 5.27 -32.88
N ALA A 20 -20.05 4.40 -33.88
CA ALA A 20 -21.12 4.05 -34.78
C ALA A 20 -21.02 2.55 -35.05
N ALA A 21 -22.13 1.84 -34.92
CA ALA A 21 -22.20 0.43 -35.23
C ALA A 21 -23.56 0.04 -35.76
N ASN A 22 -23.58 -1.02 -36.57
CA ASN A 22 -24.80 -1.71 -36.99
C ASN A 22 -25.30 -2.59 -35.83
N ALA A 23 -25.60 -1.95 -34.71
CA ALA A 23 -26.09 -2.61 -33.51
C ALA A 23 -27.43 -3.30 -33.81
N ASN A 24 -27.73 -4.37 -33.09
CA ASN A 24 -29.03 -5.02 -33.13
C ASN A 24 -29.39 -5.45 -31.71
N VAL A 25 -30.02 -4.53 -30.98
CA VAL A 25 -30.40 -4.73 -29.58
C VAL A 25 -31.91 -4.90 -29.51
N THR A 26 -32.39 -6.08 -29.10
CA THR A 26 -33.82 -6.35 -28.94
C THR A 26 -34.21 -6.36 -27.47
N ILE A 27 -35.14 -5.50 -27.09
CA ILE A 27 -35.74 -5.38 -25.76
C ILE A 27 -37.14 -5.97 -25.84
N ALA A 28 -37.40 -7.03 -25.07
CA ALA A 28 -38.73 -7.61 -24.95
C ALA A 28 -39.33 -7.26 -23.58
N VAL A 29 -40.50 -6.61 -23.58
CA VAL A 29 -41.28 -6.33 -22.37
C VAL A 29 -42.47 -7.26 -22.35
N LYS A 30 -42.62 -8.01 -21.25
CA LYS A 30 -43.77 -8.89 -21.02
C LYS A 30 -44.58 -8.36 -19.84
N ALA A 31 -45.81 -7.94 -20.08
CA ALA A 31 -46.72 -7.45 -19.05
C ALA A 31 -48.15 -7.92 -19.35
N TYR A 32 -48.88 -8.39 -18.33
CA TYR A 32 -50.29 -8.80 -18.44
C TYR A 32 -50.59 -9.75 -19.63
N GLY A 33 -49.68 -10.70 -19.92
CA GLY A 33 -49.83 -11.65 -21.03
C GLY A 33 -49.46 -11.12 -22.42
N LEU A 34 -49.24 -9.82 -22.58
CA LEU A 34 -48.76 -9.20 -23.81
C LEU A 34 -47.23 -9.20 -23.86
N LYS A 35 -46.66 -9.49 -25.04
CA LYS A 35 -45.23 -9.39 -25.32
C LYS A 35 -45.01 -8.31 -26.38
N ALA A 36 -44.46 -7.19 -25.98
CA ALA A 36 -44.00 -6.15 -26.89
C ALA A 36 -42.49 -6.27 -27.09
N THR A 37 -42.02 -6.09 -28.31
CA THR A 37 -40.58 -6.11 -28.64
C THR A 37 -40.20 -4.78 -29.27
N ALA A 38 -39.23 -4.09 -28.71
CA ALA A 38 -38.58 -2.93 -29.31
C ALA A 38 -37.15 -3.31 -29.70
N GLN A 39 -36.72 -2.97 -30.90
CA GLN A 39 -35.42 -3.28 -31.45
C GLN A 39 -34.71 -1.99 -31.82
N VAL A 40 -33.54 -1.76 -31.24
CA VAL A 40 -32.66 -0.64 -31.55
C VAL A 40 -31.63 -1.12 -32.58
N VAL A 41 -31.53 -0.41 -33.69
CA VAL A 41 -30.61 -0.68 -34.80
C VAL A 41 -29.76 0.55 -35.11
N ASP A 42 -28.64 0.37 -35.82
CA ASP A 42 -27.83 1.48 -36.35
C ASP A 42 -27.50 2.58 -35.32
N LEU A 43 -26.95 2.17 -34.18
CA LEU A 43 -26.66 3.05 -33.05
C LEU A 43 -25.39 3.87 -33.30
N GLN A 44 -25.53 5.18 -33.15
CA GLN A 44 -24.46 6.16 -33.18
C GLN A 44 -24.46 6.99 -31.88
N VAL A 45 -23.30 7.12 -31.26
CA VAL A 45 -23.11 7.84 -30.01
C VAL A 45 -21.90 8.74 -30.12
N PHE A 46 -22.10 10.06 -29.99
CA PHE A 46 -21.01 11.02 -29.85
C PHE A 46 -21.08 11.65 -28.46
N ALA A 47 -19.98 11.59 -27.73
CA ALA A 47 -19.90 12.07 -26.36
C ALA A 47 -18.55 12.75 -26.10
N LEU A 48 -18.58 13.70 -25.16
CA LEU A 48 -17.40 14.35 -24.61
C LEU A 48 -17.29 13.98 -23.13
N PRO A 49 -16.88 12.74 -22.81
CA PRO A 49 -16.70 12.35 -21.42
C PRO A 49 -15.50 13.05 -20.82
N ARG A 50 -15.61 13.41 -19.54
CA ARG A 50 -14.48 13.75 -18.67
C ARG A 50 -14.10 12.51 -17.89
N ILE A 51 -12.86 12.06 -18.11
CA ILE A 51 -12.23 10.92 -17.43
C ILE A 51 -11.23 11.49 -16.44
N THR A 52 -11.41 11.22 -15.15
CA THR A 52 -10.51 11.65 -14.08
C THR A 52 -9.85 10.43 -13.44
N LEU A 53 -8.52 10.40 -13.40
CA LEU A 53 -7.75 9.37 -12.70
C LEU A 53 -7.34 9.91 -11.32
N LYS A 54 -7.83 9.30 -10.25
CA LYS A 54 -7.51 9.70 -8.88
C LYS A 54 -7.82 8.63 -7.82
N PRO A 55 -7.17 8.69 -6.64
CA PRO A 55 -5.89 9.38 -6.42
C PRO A 55 -4.79 8.80 -7.32
N LEU A 56 -3.82 9.63 -7.69
CA LEU A 56 -2.57 9.13 -8.29
C LEU A 56 -1.76 8.42 -7.20
N VAL A 57 -1.19 7.27 -7.54
CA VAL A 57 -0.47 6.39 -6.62
C VAL A 57 0.93 6.08 -7.19
N PRO A 58 1.93 5.75 -6.34
CA PRO A 58 3.28 5.50 -6.82
C PRO A 58 3.47 4.12 -7.49
N SER A 59 2.51 3.20 -7.30
CA SER A 59 2.52 1.87 -7.90
C SER A 59 1.79 1.86 -9.26
N PHE A 60 2.29 1.13 -10.25
CA PHE A 60 1.59 0.91 -11.52
C PHE A 60 0.16 0.37 -11.27
N PRO A 61 -0.90 0.88 -11.95
CA PRO A 61 -0.89 1.76 -13.13
C PRO A 61 -0.78 3.27 -12.84
N CYS A 62 -0.36 3.63 -11.62
CA CYS A 62 -0.15 5.00 -11.12
C CYS A 62 -1.42 5.78 -10.76
N PHE A 63 -2.58 5.11 -10.71
CA PHE A 63 -3.84 5.64 -10.21
C PHE A 63 -4.67 4.53 -9.55
N ALA A 64 -5.53 4.90 -8.59
CA ALA A 64 -6.38 3.95 -7.90
C ALA A 64 -7.77 3.80 -8.56
N ASN A 65 -8.44 4.91 -8.91
CA ASN A 65 -9.79 4.87 -9.48
C ASN A 65 -9.86 5.66 -10.80
N ILE A 66 -10.81 5.27 -11.65
CA ILE A 66 -11.22 5.99 -12.85
C ILE A 66 -12.63 6.53 -12.60
N PHE A 67 -12.81 7.84 -12.77
CA PHE A 67 -14.11 8.49 -12.72
C PHE A 67 -14.48 8.96 -14.12
N VAL A 68 -15.67 8.60 -14.59
CA VAL A 68 -16.19 9.03 -15.90
C VAL A 68 -17.46 9.84 -15.68
N SER A 69 -17.52 11.04 -16.25
CA SER A 69 -18.73 11.88 -16.29
C SER A 69 -18.94 12.43 -17.70
N LEU A 70 -20.16 12.84 -18.01
CA LEU A 70 -20.53 13.57 -19.20
C LEU A 70 -20.63 15.05 -18.84
N MET A 71 -19.90 15.89 -19.57
CA MET A 71 -19.94 17.35 -19.38
C MET A 71 -21.16 17.98 -20.05
N ASP A 72 -21.59 17.38 -21.16
CA ASP A 72 -22.74 17.81 -21.95
C ASP A 72 -23.61 16.59 -22.29
N LYS A 73 -24.86 16.84 -22.70
CA LYS A 73 -25.73 15.76 -23.21
C LYS A 73 -25.07 15.09 -24.43
N PRO A 74 -24.97 13.75 -24.46
CA PRO A 74 -24.38 13.07 -25.60
C PRO A 74 -25.33 13.15 -26.81
N TYR A 75 -24.75 13.17 -28.01
CA TYR A 75 -25.50 12.93 -29.22
C TYR A 75 -25.74 11.43 -29.34
N VAL A 76 -27.00 11.01 -29.45
CA VAL A 76 -27.40 9.63 -29.62
C VAL A 76 -28.41 9.56 -30.76
N ASP A 77 -28.13 8.70 -31.74
CA ASP A 77 -28.93 8.47 -32.93
C ASP A 77 -29.04 6.96 -33.15
N PHE A 78 -30.22 6.48 -33.51
CA PHE A 78 -30.49 5.05 -33.66
C PHE A 78 -31.77 4.82 -34.48
N GLY A 79 -31.81 3.73 -35.22
CA GLY A 79 -33.04 3.18 -35.75
C GLY A 79 -33.85 2.46 -34.66
N LEU A 80 -35.17 2.55 -34.71
CA LEU A 80 -36.06 1.89 -33.76
C LEU A 80 -37.16 1.11 -34.50
N LYS A 81 -37.28 -0.18 -34.20
CA LYS A 81 -38.38 -1.04 -34.68
C LYS A 81 -39.22 -1.52 -33.51
N VAL A 82 -40.53 -1.31 -33.51
CA VAL A 82 -41.44 -1.78 -32.46
C VAL A 82 -42.39 -2.80 -33.07
N VAL A 83 -42.38 -4.02 -32.54
CA VAL A 83 -43.19 -5.15 -33.06
C VAL A 83 -42.97 -5.35 -34.58
N GLY A 84 -41.72 -5.17 -35.03
CA GLY A 84 -41.35 -5.27 -36.44
C GLY A 84 -41.68 -4.05 -37.31
N ILE A 85 -42.40 -3.06 -36.78
CA ILE A 85 -42.71 -1.80 -37.48
C ILE A 85 -41.57 -0.82 -37.30
N ASP A 86 -41.07 -0.27 -38.40
CA ASP A 86 -40.03 0.77 -38.38
C ASP A 86 -40.61 2.12 -37.92
N LEU A 87 -40.25 2.52 -36.70
CA LEU A 87 -40.73 3.76 -36.07
C LEU A 87 -40.04 5.00 -36.63
N MET A 88 -38.97 4.86 -37.42
CA MET A 88 -38.33 5.98 -38.12
C MET A 88 -39.28 6.64 -39.12
N SER A 89 -40.30 5.90 -39.58
CA SER A 89 -41.36 6.41 -40.45
C SER A 89 -42.38 7.31 -39.74
N VAL A 90 -42.31 7.44 -38.41
CA VAL A 90 -43.21 8.27 -37.58
C VAL A 90 -42.40 9.36 -36.86
N PRO A 91 -42.20 10.55 -37.49
CA PRO A 91 -41.26 11.56 -37.01
C PRO A 91 -41.51 12.06 -35.58
N ILE A 92 -42.78 12.16 -35.16
CA ILE A 92 -43.16 12.67 -33.84
C ILE A 92 -42.78 11.67 -32.74
N LEU A 93 -43.08 10.39 -32.95
CA LEU A 93 -42.83 9.33 -31.96
C LEU A 93 -41.34 9.04 -31.83
N TYR A 94 -40.62 9.05 -32.97
CA TYR A 94 -39.16 8.94 -33.00
C TYR A 94 -38.47 10.02 -32.14
N ARG A 95 -38.81 11.29 -32.37
CA ARG A 95 -38.22 12.42 -31.64
C ARG A 95 -38.47 12.30 -30.13
N PHE A 96 -39.67 11.89 -29.72
CA PHE A 96 -40.01 11.72 -28.32
C PHE A 96 -39.15 10.66 -27.62
N VAL A 97 -38.99 9.48 -28.23
CA VAL A 97 -38.16 8.39 -27.65
C VAL A 97 -36.68 8.80 -27.61
N GLN A 98 -36.20 9.47 -28.65
CA GLN A 98 -34.82 9.93 -28.72
C GLN A 98 -34.50 10.96 -27.62
N GLU A 99 -35.39 11.93 -27.36
CA GLU A 99 -35.21 12.90 -26.27
C GLU A 99 -35.21 12.22 -24.90
N ILE A 100 -36.10 11.26 -24.65
CA ILE A 100 -36.12 10.52 -23.38
C ILE A 100 -34.80 9.77 -23.15
N ILE A 101 -34.31 9.04 -24.16
CA ILE A 101 -33.07 8.27 -24.02
C ILE A 101 -31.88 9.21 -23.81
N LYS A 102 -31.78 10.30 -24.58
CA LYS A 102 -30.75 11.32 -24.38
C LYS A 102 -30.79 11.90 -22.97
N ASP A 103 -31.97 12.24 -22.47
CA ASP A 103 -32.14 12.80 -21.14
C ASP A 103 -31.79 11.80 -20.04
N GLN A 104 -32.20 10.53 -20.16
CA GLN A 104 -31.86 9.51 -19.17
C GLN A 104 -30.37 9.21 -19.15
N VAL A 105 -29.74 9.00 -20.31
CA VAL A 105 -28.30 8.72 -20.41
C VAL A 105 -27.49 9.92 -19.90
N ALA A 106 -27.88 11.14 -20.26
CA ALA A 106 -27.27 12.34 -19.71
C ALA A 106 -27.44 12.39 -18.19
N ASN A 107 -28.65 12.25 -17.65
CA ASN A 107 -28.93 12.38 -16.22
C ASN A 107 -28.24 11.34 -15.33
N MET A 108 -27.85 10.19 -15.89
CA MET A 108 -27.11 9.15 -15.16
C MET A 108 -25.66 9.56 -14.88
N TYR A 109 -25.02 10.27 -15.82
CA TYR A 109 -23.58 10.56 -15.78
C TYR A 109 -23.24 12.04 -15.95
N HIS A 110 -24.24 12.93 -15.99
CA HIS A 110 -24.02 14.37 -16.04
C HIS A 110 -23.31 14.81 -14.77
N TRP A 111 -22.25 15.58 -14.93
CA TRP A 111 -21.51 16.16 -13.80
C TRP A 111 -22.48 16.84 -12.80
N PRO A 112 -22.37 16.60 -11.48
CA PRO A 112 -21.28 15.92 -10.76
C PRO A 112 -21.40 14.40 -10.60
N LYS A 113 -22.40 13.75 -11.21
CA LYS A 113 -22.50 12.28 -11.15
C LYS A 113 -21.41 11.64 -11.98
N THR A 114 -20.75 10.65 -11.40
CA THR A 114 -19.64 9.93 -12.03
C THR A 114 -19.86 8.43 -11.97
N LEU A 115 -19.46 7.73 -13.02
CA LEU A 115 -19.20 6.31 -12.97
C LEU A 115 -17.80 6.11 -12.37
N GLU A 116 -17.75 5.53 -11.18
CA GLU A 116 -16.50 5.19 -10.51
C GLU A 116 -16.13 3.72 -10.79
N VAL A 117 -14.91 3.50 -11.24
CA VAL A 117 -14.32 2.18 -11.42
C VAL A 117 -13.04 2.12 -10.60
N GLN A 118 -13.06 1.33 -9.53
CA GLN A 118 -11.87 1.05 -8.73
C GLN A 118 -10.95 0.08 -9.48
N ILE A 119 -9.70 0.49 -9.67
CA ILE A 119 -8.66 -0.29 -10.35
C ILE A 119 -7.68 -0.88 -9.33
N LEU A 120 -7.31 -0.09 -8.32
CA LEU A 120 -6.41 -0.51 -7.25
C LEU A 120 -6.92 0.02 -5.92
N ASP A 121 -6.79 -0.80 -4.88
CA ASP A 121 -7.02 -0.38 -3.51
C ASP A 121 -5.95 0.67 -3.10
N PRO A 122 -6.33 1.94 -2.83
CA PRO A 122 -5.38 2.98 -2.46
C PRO A 122 -4.48 2.58 -1.27
N ALA A 123 -5.02 1.84 -0.29
CA ALA A 123 -4.25 1.42 0.88
C ALA A 123 -3.07 0.51 0.49
N LYS A 124 -3.29 -0.41 -0.46
CA LYS A 124 -2.25 -1.30 -1.00
C LYS A 124 -1.30 -0.57 -1.94
N ALA A 125 -1.79 0.44 -2.64
CA ALA A 125 -1.03 1.21 -3.63
C ALA A 125 0.08 2.07 -3.02
N PHE A 126 -0.13 2.58 -1.80
CA PHE A 126 0.83 3.46 -1.12
C PHE A 126 1.88 2.71 -0.29
N ASP A 127 1.91 1.36 -0.33
CA ASP A 127 2.84 0.55 0.50
C ASP A 127 2.74 0.92 1.99
N ARG A 128 1.53 1.33 2.41
CA ARG A 128 1.27 1.91 3.73
C ARG A 128 1.20 0.81 4.79
N PRO A 129 1.73 1.09 5.98
CA PRO A 129 1.46 0.29 7.15
C PRO A 129 -0.04 0.24 7.47
N VAL A 130 -0.57 -0.95 7.73
CA VAL A 130 -1.96 -1.21 8.12
C VAL A 130 -2.08 -1.74 9.55
N GLY A 131 -0.96 -1.93 10.25
CA GLY A 131 -0.95 -2.30 11.65
C GLY A 131 0.44 -2.61 12.20
N LEU A 132 0.45 -3.02 13.47
CA LEU A 132 1.64 -3.39 14.22
C LEU A 132 1.56 -4.85 14.65
N LEU A 133 2.63 -5.61 14.41
CA LEU A 133 2.82 -6.93 15.00
C LEU A 133 3.80 -6.82 16.17
N HIS A 134 3.29 -7.07 17.37
CA HIS A 134 4.09 -7.24 18.57
C HIS A 134 4.50 -8.71 18.69
N VAL A 135 5.80 -8.95 18.90
CA VAL A 135 6.41 -10.28 18.99
C VAL A 135 7.20 -10.35 20.29
N LYS A 136 6.73 -11.13 21.25
CA LYS A 136 7.47 -11.45 22.46
C LYS A 136 8.12 -12.82 22.33
N VAL A 137 9.44 -12.86 22.32
CA VAL A 137 10.21 -14.10 22.35
C VAL A 137 10.45 -14.48 23.80
N ILE A 138 9.72 -15.49 24.27
CA ILE A 138 9.71 -15.87 25.69
C ILE A 138 10.89 -16.79 25.98
N ARG A 139 10.90 -17.99 25.40
CA ARG A 139 11.88 -19.04 25.70
C ARG A 139 11.95 -20.11 24.62
N ALA A 140 13.01 -20.90 24.62
CA ALA A 140 13.07 -22.16 23.89
C ALA A 140 13.25 -23.35 24.83
N LEU A 141 12.89 -24.54 24.37
CA LEU A 141 12.91 -25.77 25.15
C LEU A 141 13.56 -26.89 24.34
N LYS A 142 14.43 -27.65 24.99
CA LYS A 142 15.05 -28.86 24.44
C LYS A 142 15.67 -28.63 23.06
N LEU A 143 16.39 -27.52 22.90
CA LEU A 143 17.09 -27.23 21.65
C LEU A 143 18.07 -28.35 21.31
N GLN A 144 18.16 -28.69 20.03
CA GLN A 144 19.10 -29.71 19.58
C GLN A 144 20.54 -29.16 19.69
N LYS A 145 21.36 -29.85 20.47
CA LYS A 145 22.80 -29.59 20.57
C LYS A 145 23.46 -29.79 19.21
N LYS A 146 24.23 -28.80 18.73
CA LYS A 146 25.01 -28.94 17.50
C LYS A 146 26.39 -29.53 17.73
N ASP A 147 27.00 -29.26 18.89
CA ASP A 147 28.33 -29.76 19.21
C ASP A 147 28.33 -30.99 20.11
N LEU A 148 29.14 -32.00 19.77
CA LEU A 148 29.40 -33.14 20.67
C LEU A 148 30.12 -32.68 21.96
N LEU A 149 30.99 -31.69 21.88
CA LEU A 149 31.89 -31.26 22.98
C LEU A 149 31.65 -29.83 23.49
N GLY A 150 30.92 -28.99 22.76
CA GLY A 150 30.60 -27.59 23.12
C GLY A 150 29.23 -27.44 23.80
N ALA A 151 28.88 -26.23 24.21
CA ALA A 151 27.55 -25.90 24.71
C ALA A 151 26.98 -24.78 23.82
N SER A 152 25.74 -24.94 23.36
CA SER A 152 25.12 -24.01 22.41
C SER A 152 24.79 -22.67 23.07
N ASP A 153 25.01 -21.60 22.32
CA ASP A 153 24.78 -20.20 22.64
C ASP A 153 23.61 -19.65 21.78
N PRO A 154 22.35 -20.05 22.01
CA PRO A 154 21.26 -19.71 21.12
C PRO A 154 20.82 -18.25 21.19
N TYR A 155 20.35 -17.77 20.04
CA TYR A 155 19.54 -16.56 19.88
C TYR A 155 18.49 -16.75 18.78
N VAL A 156 17.46 -15.89 18.77
CA VAL A 156 16.39 -15.94 17.77
C VAL A 156 16.53 -14.77 16.82
N LYS A 157 16.62 -15.07 15.52
CA LYS A 157 16.54 -14.08 14.43
C LYS A 157 15.11 -14.02 13.90
N ILE A 158 14.54 -12.82 13.90
CA ILE A 158 13.13 -12.55 13.63
C ILE A 158 13.02 -11.69 12.37
N LYS A 159 12.17 -12.08 11.44
CA LYS A 159 11.95 -11.32 10.20
C LYS A 159 10.51 -11.45 9.72
N LEU A 160 9.88 -10.32 9.40
CA LEU A 160 8.60 -10.28 8.69
C LEU A 160 8.84 -10.29 7.16
N THR A 161 8.09 -11.10 6.40
CA THR A 161 8.23 -11.10 4.94
C THR A 161 7.79 -9.78 4.32
N ASP A 162 8.39 -9.46 3.17
CA ASP A 162 8.15 -8.23 2.42
C ASP A 162 8.48 -6.91 3.16
N SER A 163 9.04 -7.01 4.38
CA SER A 163 9.64 -5.86 5.02
C SER A 163 11.01 -5.60 4.37
N LYS A 164 11.18 -4.44 3.73
CA LYS A 164 12.52 -3.89 3.41
C LYS A 164 13.37 -3.64 4.67
N LEU A 165 12.75 -3.75 5.84
CA LEU A 165 13.38 -3.61 7.15
C LEU A 165 14.34 -4.78 7.43
N PRO A 166 15.44 -4.50 8.17
CA PRO A 166 16.36 -5.53 8.61
C PRO A 166 15.68 -6.49 9.60
N SER A 167 16.19 -7.70 9.69
CA SER A 167 15.80 -8.66 10.73
C SER A 167 16.21 -8.15 12.11
N LYS A 168 15.38 -8.40 13.12
CA LYS A 168 15.72 -8.18 14.54
C LYS A 168 16.25 -9.48 15.16
N GLN A 169 16.92 -9.40 16.29
CA GLN A 169 17.44 -10.58 16.97
C GLN A 169 17.43 -10.41 18.49
N THR A 170 17.26 -11.52 19.21
CA THR A 170 17.37 -11.53 20.67
C THR A 170 18.82 -11.43 21.14
N THR A 171 19.00 -11.22 22.44
CA THR A 171 20.30 -11.47 23.08
C THR A 171 20.73 -12.95 22.92
N VAL A 172 22.04 -13.17 22.94
CA VAL A 172 22.64 -14.51 22.93
C VAL A 172 22.66 -15.05 24.36
N LYS A 173 22.16 -16.27 24.56
CA LYS A 173 22.15 -16.94 25.87
C LYS A 173 23.21 -18.03 25.88
N MET A 174 24.29 -17.80 26.63
CA MET A 174 25.44 -18.70 26.60
C MET A 174 25.13 -20.07 27.23
N LYS A 175 25.57 -21.14 26.57
CA LYS A 175 25.59 -22.53 27.05
C LYS A 175 24.23 -23.04 27.55
N ASN A 176 23.15 -22.69 26.87
CA ASN A 176 21.80 -22.96 27.35
C ASN A 176 20.90 -23.53 26.24
N LEU A 177 20.43 -24.78 26.39
CA LEU A 177 19.48 -25.42 25.46
C LEU A 177 18.01 -25.18 25.84
N ASN A 178 17.75 -24.47 26.94
CA ASN A 178 16.44 -24.02 27.39
C ASN A 178 16.49 -22.52 27.74
N PRO A 179 16.90 -21.65 26.81
CA PRO A 179 17.08 -20.23 27.06
C PRO A 179 15.75 -19.52 27.32
N GLU A 180 15.77 -18.54 28.21
CA GLU A 180 14.69 -17.57 28.42
C GLU A 180 15.20 -16.17 28.04
N TRP A 181 14.51 -15.53 27.09
CA TRP A 181 14.83 -14.20 26.59
C TRP A 181 13.89 -13.16 27.20
N ASN A 182 12.58 -13.39 27.12
CA ASN A 182 11.55 -12.41 27.50
C ASN A 182 11.78 -11.05 26.85
N GLU A 183 12.04 -11.06 25.53
CA GLU A 183 12.35 -9.86 24.75
C GLU A 183 11.23 -9.55 23.76
N ASP A 184 10.88 -8.27 23.64
CA ASP A 184 9.77 -7.76 22.84
C ASP A 184 10.28 -7.06 21.56
N PHE A 185 9.56 -7.26 20.46
CA PHE A 185 9.90 -6.71 19.16
C PHE A 185 8.66 -6.24 18.40
N ASN A 186 8.73 -5.03 17.84
CA ASN A 186 7.67 -4.47 17.00
C ASN A 186 8.00 -4.56 15.49
N PHE A 187 7.01 -4.94 14.68
CA PHE A 187 7.09 -4.97 13.22
C PHE A 187 5.90 -4.28 12.56
N THR A 188 6.18 -3.48 11.54
CA THR A 188 5.15 -2.85 10.71
C THR A 188 4.51 -3.86 9.75
N VAL A 189 3.19 -3.99 9.82
CA VAL A 189 2.41 -4.84 8.92
C VAL A 189 1.86 -3.99 7.79
N LYS A 190 1.94 -4.50 6.56
CA LYS A 190 1.45 -3.86 5.32
C LYS A 190 0.35 -4.68 4.67
N ASP A 191 0.49 -6.00 4.71
CA ASP A 191 -0.51 -6.94 4.20
C ASP A 191 -0.62 -8.15 5.14
N PRO A 192 -1.54 -8.13 6.11
CA PRO A 192 -1.71 -9.22 7.06
C PRO A 192 -2.13 -10.53 6.40
N LEU A 193 -2.71 -10.50 5.20
CA LEU A 193 -3.19 -11.70 4.51
C LEU A 193 -2.06 -12.52 3.91
N THR A 194 -0.97 -11.87 3.51
CA THR A 194 0.15 -12.51 2.80
C THR A 194 1.44 -12.54 3.60
N GLN A 195 1.62 -11.65 4.58
CA GLN A 195 2.85 -11.58 5.36
C GLN A 195 2.99 -12.75 6.35
N ILE A 196 4.24 -13.17 6.55
CA ILE A 196 4.65 -14.31 7.36
C ILE A 196 5.78 -13.87 8.28
N LEU A 197 5.64 -14.13 9.59
CA LEU A 197 6.70 -13.97 10.58
C LEU A 197 7.62 -15.19 10.54
N LYS A 198 8.90 -14.98 10.22
CA LYS A 198 9.94 -16.01 10.24
C LYS A 198 10.75 -15.93 11.53
N LEU A 199 10.87 -17.06 12.22
CA LEU A 199 11.61 -17.22 13.47
C LEU A 199 12.69 -18.27 13.28
N HIS A 200 13.96 -17.85 13.30
CA HIS A 200 15.10 -18.77 13.16
C HIS A 200 15.88 -18.80 14.47
N VAL A 201 16.01 -19.98 15.08
CA VAL A 201 16.90 -20.21 16.21
C VAL A 201 18.29 -20.55 15.67
N ILE A 202 19.29 -19.80 16.11
CA ILE A 202 20.65 -19.86 15.62
C ILE A 202 21.59 -19.99 16.82
N ASP A 203 22.58 -20.87 16.70
CA ASP A 203 23.69 -21.03 17.62
C ASP A 203 24.74 -19.97 17.30
N TRP A 204 25.07 -19.11 18.25
CA TRP A 204 26.12 -18.13 18.08
C TRP A 204 27.49 -18.78 18.16
N GLU A 205 28.36 -18.48 17.19
CA GLU A 205 29.72 -19.02 17.15
C GLU A 205 30.72 -17.87 17.24
N GLN A 206 31.71 -18.01 18.12
CA GLN A 206 32.76 -16.99 18.28
C GLN A 206 33.63 -16.86 17.02
N ILE A 207 33.82 -17.96 16.29
CA ILE A 207 34.64 -18.03 15.08
C ILE A 207 33.87 -18.82 14.02
N GLY A 208 33.66 -18.21 12.85
CA GLY A 208 33.07 -18.88 11.69
C GLY A 208 31.59 -18.55 11.47
N LYS A 209 30.86 -19.48 10.85
CA LYS A 209 29.44 -19.30 10.52
C LYS A 209 28.58 -19.81 11.66
N HIS A 210 27.62 -18.98 12.07
CA HIS A 210 26.62 -19.33 13.07
C HIS A 210 25.73 -20.46 12.58
N ASP A 211 25.32 -21.29 13.51
CA ASP A 211 24.81 -22.61 13.19
C ASP A 211 23.28 -22.69 13.34
N LYS A 212 22.56 -23.04 12.28
CA LYS A 212 21.09 -23.06 12.34
C LYS A 212 20.60 -24.22 13.20
N MET A 213 19.97 -23.90 14.33
CA MET A 213 19.40 -24.89 15.24
C MET A 213 18.01 -25.31 14.78
N GLY A 214 17.19 -24.38 14.31
CA GLY A 214 15.87 -24.68 13.75
C GLY A 214 15.10 -23.42 13.36
N MET A 215 13.94 -23.60 12.75
CA MET A 215 13.05 -22.49 12.37
C MET A 215 11.58 -22.84 12.52
N ASN A 216 10.75 -21.80 12.57
CA ASN A 216 9.33 -21.90 12.31
C ASN A 216 8.83 -20.60 11.64
N GLU A 217 7.64 -20.64 11.07
CA GLU A 217 7.02 -19.51 10.39
C GLU A 217 5.54 -19.41 10.75
N VAL A 218 5.08 -18.22 11.10
CA VAL A 218 3.69 -17.94 11.48
C VAL A 218 3.06 -16.99 10.44
N PRO A 219 2.09 -17.43 9.64
CA PRO A 219 1.30 -16.53 8.79
C PRO A 219 0.49 -15.55 9.64
N LEU A 220 0.51 -14.25 9.29
CA LEU A 220 -0.20 -13.23 10.07
C LEU A 220 -1.71 -13.39 10.00
N LYS A 221 -2.24 -13.90 8.89
CA LYS A 221 -3.66 -14.22 8.70
C LYS A 221 -4.22 -15.22 9.73
N ASP A 222 -3.36 -15.97 10.42
CA ASP A 222 -3.75 -16.96 11.44
C ASP A 222 -3.83 -16.32 12.85
N LEU A 223 -3.53 -15.01 12.96
CA LEU A 223 -3.66 -14.23 14.18
C LEU A 223 -4.99 -13.49 14.20
N THR A 224 -5.64 -13.50 15.36
CA THR A 224 -6.84 -12.71 15.60
C THR A 224 -6.43 -11.29 16.00
N PRO A 225 -6.95 -10.24 15.35
CA PRO A 225 -6.63 -8.86 15.69
C PRO A 225 -6.88 -8.54 17.18
N ASP A 226 -6.00 -7.73 17.76
CA ASP A 226 -6.02 -7.23 19.13
C ASP A 226 -5.97 -8.28 20.26
N GLU A 227 -5.84 -9.56 19.91
CA GLU A 227 -5.75 -10.66 20.87
C GLU A 227 -4.31 -11.19 20.98
N PRO A 228 -3.73 -11.26 22.20
CA PRO A 228 -2.44 -11.91 22.40
C PRO A 228 -2.59 -13.43 22.23
N LYS A 229 -1.75 -14.00 21.37
CA LYS A 229 -1.72 -15.44 21.09
C LYS A 229 -0.40 -16.04 21.55
N LEU A 230 -0.45 -16.84 22.62
CA LEU A 230 0.67 -17.65 23.08
C LEU A 230 0.81 -18.91 22.21
N MET A 231 1.98 -19.11 21.61
CA MET A 231 2.26 -20.22 20.69
C MET A 231 3.50 -20.98 21.12
N THR A 232 3.42 -22.31 21.13
CA THR A 232 4.57 -23.21 21.25
C THR A 232 4.85 -23.83 19.88
N LEU A 233 5.93 -23.39 19.24
CA LEU A 233 6.30 -23.72 17.88
C LEU A 233 7.35 -24.82 17.87
N ALA A 234 7.05 -25.96 17.25
CA ALA A 234 8.04 -27.01 17.02
C ALA A 234 9.08 -26.56 15.97
N LEU A 235 10.36 -26.69 16.28
CA LEU A 235 11.42 -26.24 15.38
C LEU A 235 11.74 -27.29 14.31
N VAL A 236 11.78 -26.86 13.05
CA VAL A 236 12.10 -27.70 11.89
C VAL A 236 13.36 -27.23 11.17
N LYS A 237 13.96 -28.07 10.32
CA LYS A 237 15.17 -27.70 9.56
C LYS A 237 14.83 -26.81 8.37
N LYS A 238 13.77 -27.17 7.66
CA LYS A 238 13.20 -26.51 6.49
C LYS A 238 11.68 -26.75 6.50
N LYS A 239 10.93 -25.84 5.88
CA LYS A 239 9.46 -25.89 5.83
C LYS A 239 8.90 -26.81 4.72
N ASP A 240 9.74 -27.62 4.08
CA ASP A 240 9.28 -28.59 3.09
C ASP A 240 8.70 -29.82 3.80
N THR A 241 7.42 -30.11 3.55
CA THR A 241 6.64 -31.15 4.23
C THR A 241 7.03 -32.58 3.87
N ASN A 242 7.86 -32.79 2.85
CA ASN A 242 8.32 -34.11 2.40
C ASN A 242 9.79 -34.43 2.74
N ASP A 243 10.43 -33.64 3.60
CA ASP A 243 11.83 -33.88 3.96
C ASP A 243 11.91 -34.87 5.14
N ALA A 244 12.38 -36.10 4.88
CA ALA A 244 12.63 -37.12 5.90
C ALA A 244 13.58 -36.65 7.02
N GLN A 245 14.23 -35.50 6.86
CA GLN A 245 15.05 -34.84 7.88
C GLN A 245 14.26 -34.04 8.94
N ASN A 246 12.95 -33.82 8.77
CA ASN A 246 12.10 -33.18 9.78
C ASN A 246 11.67 -34.14 10.91
N ASP A 247 11.98 -35.43 10.80
CA ASP A 247 11.63 -36.47 11.79
C ASP A 247 12.39 -36.34 13.13
N LYS A 248 13.47 -35.56 13.18
CA LYS A 248 14.24 -35.31 14.41
C LYS A 248 13.78 -34.02 15.06
N SER A 249 13.24 -34.12 16.29
CA SER A 249 12.87 -32.97 17.11
C SER A 249 14.08 -32.04 17.32
N ARG A 250 13.89 -30.74 17.02
CA ARG A 250 14.94 -29.70 17.15
C ARG A 250 14.68 -28.76 18.34
N GLY A 251 13.74 -29.13 19.20
CA GLY A 251 13.24 -28.31 20.30
C GLY A 251 11.99 -27.52 19.92
N GLN A 252 11.57 -26.67 20.85
CA GLN A 252 10.38 -25.82 20.72
C GLN A 252 10.74 -24.38 21.04
N LEU A 253 10.04 -23.43 20.41
CA LEU A 253 10.13 -22.01 20.69
C LEU A 253 8.77 -21.50 21.17
N VAL A 254 8.75 -20.82 22.31
CA VAL A 254 7.54 -20.22 22.89
C VAL A 254 7.56 -18.73 22.60
N VAL A 255 6.53 -18.24 21.93
CA VAL A 255 6.35 -16.83 21.59
C VAL A 255 4.93 -16.38 21.93
N GLU A 256 4.77 -15.10 22.24
CA GLU A 256 3.48 -14.44 22.31
C GLU A 256 3.41 -13.40 21.19
N LEU A 257 2.34 -13.45 20.40
CA LEU A 257 2.13 -12.60 19.23
C LEU A 257 0.84 -11.81 19.37
N THR A 258 0.89 -10.51 19.09
CA THR A 258 -0.31 -9.66 19.05
C THR A 258 -0.28 -8.82 17.78
N TYR A 259 -1.27 -8.99 16.91
CA TYR A 259 -1.45 -8.12 15.74
C TYR A 259 -2.48 -7.04 16.06
N LYS A 260 -2.07 -5.77 15.99
CA LYS A 260 -2.93 -4.60 16.23
C LYS A 260 -3.13 -3.85 14.91
N PRO A 261 -4.30 -3.96 14.25
CA PRO A 261 -4.59 -3.18 13.05
C PRO A 261 -4.68 -1.69 13.41
N PHE A 262 -4.21 -0.83 12.50
CA PHE A 262 -4.45 0.61 12.67
C PHE A 262 -5.90 0.91 12.33
N LYS A 263 -6.56 1.72 13.17
CA LYS A 263 -7.92 2.18 12.86
C LYS A 263 -7.87 3.18 11.72
N GLU A 264 -8.91 3.19 10.89
CA GLU A 264 -8.99 4.07 9.71
C GLU A 264 -8.90 5.56 10.07
N GLU A 265 -9.30 5.92 11.29
CA GLU A 265 -9.20 7.25 11.90
C GLU A 265 -7.78 7.63 12.35
N GLU A 266 -6.94 6.62 12.64
CA GLU A 266 -5.55 6.75 13.08
C GLU A 266 -4.57 6.70 11.90
N LEU A 267 -5.02 6.22 10.74
CA LEU A 267 -4.24 6.23 9.50
C LEU A 267 -4.14 7.68 8.96
N PRO A 268 -2.97 8.12 8.47
CA PRO A 268 -2.84 9.41 7.82
C PRO A 268 -3.81 9.49 6.64
N LYS A 269 -4.82 10.36 6.73
CA LYS A 269 -5.68 10.69 5.59
C LYS A 269 -4.80 11.16 4.44
N THR A 270 -5.17 10.78 3.22
CA THR A 270 -4.44 11.04 1.97
C THR A 270 -3.93 12.49 1.89
N PHE A 271 -2.83 12.69 1.13
CA PHE A 271 -2.06 13.92 0.89
C PHE A 271 -2.84 15.27 0.84
N GLN A 272 -4.14 15.25 0.59
CA GLN A 272 -4.98 16.44 0.43
C GLN A 272 -5.46 17.07 1.74
N GLN A 273 -5.29 16.44 2.93
CA GLN A 273 -5.91 16.96 4.17
C GLN A 273 -4.95 17.33 5.33
N THR A 274 -3.66 16.97 5.30
CA THR A 274 -2.75 17.30 6.41
C THR A 274 -2.08 18.66 6.24
N LYS A 275 -2.85 19.74 6.40
CA LYS A 275 -2.31 21.06 6.77
C LYS A 275 -2.05 21.06 8.29
N THR A 276 -0.99 20.41 8.76
CA THR A 276 -0.67 20.50 10.19
C THR A 276 0.84 20.48 10.45
N LEU A 277 1.30 21.58 11.03
CA LEU A 277 2.63 21.75 11.61
C LEU A 277 2.70 20.94 12.91
N LEU A 278 3.64 20.00 12.99
CA LEU A 278 4.17 19.38 14.20
C LEU A 278 3.14 19.18 15.34
N VAL A 279 2.32 18.15 15.24
CA VAL A 279 1.44 17.74 16.34
C VAL A 279 2.28 16.96 17.35
N ARG A 280 2.44 17.51 18.57
CA ARG A 280 2.89 16.72 19.73
C ARG A 280 1.94 15.54 19.89
N ALA A 281 2.44 14.37 20.32
CA ALA A 281 1.57 13.24 20.64
C ALA A 281 0.47 13.71 21.62
N PRO A 282 -0.82 13.43 21.36
CA PRO A 282 -1.91 13.84 22.24
C PRO A 282 -1.69 13.38 23.68
N ASP A 283 -2.14 14.15 24.67
CA ASP A 283 -1.91 13.86 26.10
C ASP A 283 -2.48 12.50 26.55
N ASN A 284 -3.41 11.91 25.79
CA ASN A 284 -4.01 10.59 26.03
C ASN A 284 -3.42 9.46 25.17
N THR A 285 -2.20 9.62 24.65
CA THR A 285 -1.56 8.57 23.86
C THR A 285 -1.27 7.35 24.75
N PRO A 286 -1.76 6.14 24.43
CA PRO A 286 -1.52 4.95 25.24
C PRO A 286 -0.02 4.64 25.41
N ASP A 287 0.35 3.97 26.50
CA ASP A 287 1.72 3.54 26.83
C ASP A 287 2.29 2.44 25.90
N GLY A 288 1.72 2.26 24.70
CA GLY A 288 2.15 1.29 23.71
C GLY A 288 2.92 1.92 22.56
N GLY A 289 3.85 1.14 21.99
CA GLY A 289 4.55 1.51 20.76
C GLY A 289 3.61 1.89 19.62
N GLY A 290 4.09 2.77 18.75
CA GLY A 290 3.31 3.39 17.69
C GLY A 290 4.14 3.63 16.43
N MET A 291 3.61 4.46 15.54
CA MET A 291 4.22 4.75 14.26
C MET A 291 4.23 6.26 14.03
N LEU A 292 5.43 6.83 13.85
CA LEU A 292 5.58 8.20 13.39
C LEU A 292 5.64 8.20 11.87
N VAL A 293 4.65 8.83 11.25
CA VAL A 293 4.63 9.07 9.80
C VAL A 293 5.06 10.51 9.54
N VAL A 294 6.10 10.66 8.73
CA VAL A 294 6.66 11.95 8.33
C VAL A 294 6.44 12.11 6.84
N ILE A 295 5.59 13.04 6.45
CA ILE A 295 5.33 13.38 5.04
C ILE A 295 6.10 14.66 4.72
N VAL A 296 7.02 14.57 3.78
CA VAL A 296 7.78 15.74 3.29
C VAL A 296 7.11 16.23 2.01
N HIS A 297 6.33 17.30 2.13
CA HIS A 297 5.55 17.88 1.03
C HIS A 297 6.45 18.65 0.06
N GLU A 298 6.81 19.88 0.42
CA GLU A 298 7.56 20.80 -0.42
C GLU A 298 8.44 21.74 0.40
N ALA A 299 9.28 22.51 -0.27
CA ALA A 299 9.95 23.67 0.27
C ALA A 299 9.92 24.79 -0.77
N GLU A 300 10.01 26.03 -0.31
CA GLU A 300 10.06 27.22 -1.15
C GLU A 300 11.38 27.94 -0.93
N ASP A 301 11.88 28.60 -1.98
CA ASP A 301 13.07 29.45 -1.93
C ASP A 301 14.34 28.79 -1.36
N VAL A 302 14.51 27.49 -1.57
CA VAL A 302 15.72 26.79 -1.12
C VAL A 302 16.90 27.06 -2.05
N GLU A 303 18.04 27.38 -1.46
CA GLU A 303 19.27 27.68 -2.18
C GLU A 303 20.41 26.74 -1.78
N GLY A 304 21.20 26.31 -2.77
CA GLY A 304 22.41 25.54 -2.53
C GLY A 304 23.65 26.27 -3.04
N LYS A 305 24.73 26.23 -2.25
CA LYS A 305 25.99 26.96 -2.52
C LYS A 305 26.62 26.69 -3.90
N HIS A 306 26.49 25.47 -4.42
CA HIS A 306 27.18 25.04 -5.65
C HIS A 306 26.27 24.39 -6.70
N HIS A 307 25.05 24.05 -6.31
CA HIS A 307 24.06 23.39 -7.14
C HIS A 307 22.71 23.59 -6.48
N ASN A 308 21.63 23.53 -7.26
CA ASN A 308 20.29 23.60 -6.73
C ASN A 308 19.51 22.31 -7.01
N ASN A 309 19.94 21.23 -6.36
CA ASN A 309 19.25 19.95 -6.43
C ASN A 309 18.85 19.50 -5.01
N PRO A 310 17.78 20.06 -4.46
CA PRO A 310 17.42 19.88 -3.07
C PRO A 310 16.88 18.47 -2.76
N TYR A 311 17.14 18.02 -1.54
CA TYR A 311 16.56 16.85 -0.89
C TYR A 311 16.52 17.08 0.63
N VAL A 312 15.60 16.42 1.32
CA VAL A 312 15.46 16.52 2.77
C VAL A 312 16.11 15.30 3.42
N ARG A 313 16.90 15.53 4.47
CA ARG A 313 17.42 14.51 5.38
C ARG A 313 16.60 14.57 6.66
N ILE A 314 16.07 13.42 7.08
CA ILE A 314 15.23 13.26 8.26
C ILE A 314 16.02 12.45 9.28
N LEU A 315 16.20 12.99 10.48
CA LEU A 315 16.84 12.31 11.60
C LEU A 315 15.87 12.20 12.76
N PHE A 316 15.67 10.99 13.25
CA PHE A 316 14.80 10.71 14.38
C PHE A 316 15.33 9.50 15.15
N ARG A 317 15.55 9.64 16.47
CA ARG A 317 16.14 8.59 17.34
C ARG A 317 17.40 7.92 16.77
N GLY A 318 18.26 8.70 16.11
CA GLY A 318 19.49 8.21 15.46
C GLY A 318 19.28 7.54 14.09
N GLU A 319 18.04 7.21 13.71
CA GLU A 319 17.71 6.76 12.35
C GLU A 319 17.77 7.91 11.36
N LYS A 320 18.28 7.63 10.16
CA LYS A 320 18.36 8.60 9.06
C LYS A 320 17.53 8.13 7.87
N ARG A 321 16.71 9.01 7.32
CA ARG A 321 15.99 8.86 6.05
C ARG A 321 16.26 10.07 5.16
N LYS A 322 16.01 9.93 3.85
CA LYS A 322 16.16 11.04 2.91
C LYS A 322 15.18 10.94 1.76
N THR A 323 14.73 12.10 1.27
CA THR A 323 13.94 12.18 0.04
C THR A 323 14.79 11.95 -1.20
N LYS A 324 14.12 11.69 -2.33
CA LYS A 324 14.71 11.80 -3.65
C LYS A 324 15.18 13.24 -3.87
N LYS A 325 16.19 13.34 -4.71
CA LYS A 325 16.72 14.62 -5.15
C LYS A 325 15.88 15.15 -6.30
N ILE A 326 15.40 16.38 -6.17
CA ILE A 326 14.79 17.11 -7.29
C ILE A 326 15.88 17.96 -7.93
N ARG A 327 15.93 18.01 -9.25
CA ARG A 327 17.02 18.68 -9.98
C ARG A 327 16.62 20.10 -10.35
N LYS A 328 17.56 21.03 -10.20
CA LYS A 328 17.48 22.42 -10.69
C LYS A 328 16.19 23.16 -10.28
N THR A 329 15.85 23.14 -8.99
CA THR A 329 14.67 23.86 -8.47
C THR A 329 14.96 24.51 -7.13
N ARG A 330 14.39 25.70 -6.90
CA ARG A 330 14.31 26.38 -5.60
C ARG A 330 13.04 26.00 -4.83
N ASP A 331 12.06 25.43 -5.53
CA ASP A 331 10.74 25.13 -5.00
C ASP A 331 10.44 23.63 -5.20
N PRO A 332 11.17 22.74 -4.49
CA PRO A 332 11.00 21.30 -4.64
C PRO A 332 9.70 20.78 -4.04
N ARG A 333 9.04 19.86 -4.76
CA ARG A 333 7.88 19.09 -4.29
C ARG A 333 8.23 17.60 -4.26
N TRP A 334 8.46 17.05 -3.06
CA TRP A 334 8.89 15.65 -2.89
C TRP A 334 7.71 14.70 -2.72
N GLU A 335 6.84 15.03 -1.77
CA GLU A 335 5.63 14.28 -1.46
C GLU A 335 5.94 12.83 -1.09
N GLU A 336 7.00 12.69 -0.29
CA GLU A 336 7.53 11.41 0.15
C GLU A 336 7.16 11.15 1.61
N GLU A 337 6.68 9.94 1.86
CA GLU A 337 6.28 9.45 3.18
C GLU A 337 7.39 8.60 3.79
N PHE A 338 7.69 8.83 5.05
CA PHE A 338 8.66 8.08 5.84
C PHE A 338 8.04 7.58 7.13
N THR A 339 8.32 6.34 7.47
CA THR A 339 7.80 5.70 8.67
C THR A 339 8.93 5.41 9.64
N PHE A 340 8.73 5.80 10.91
CA PHE A 340 9.58 5.44 12.04
C PHE A 340 8.75 4.64 13.05
N MET A 341 9.28 3.49 13.45
CA MET A 341 8.64 2.66 14.45
C MET A 341 9.03 3.14 15.84
N LEU A 342 8.05 3.23 16.71
CA LEU A 342 8.21 3.69 18.07
C LEU A 342 7.85 2.55 19.01
N ASP A 343 8.71 2.27 19.97
CA ASP A 343 8.36 1.34 21.05
C ASP A 343 7.54 2.05 22.15
N GLU A 344 7.57 3.38 22.18
CA GLU A 344 6.82 4.25 23.10
C GLU A 344 6.48 5.58 22.41
N PRO A 345 5.43 6.31 22.84
CA PRO A 345 5.10 7.63 22.29
C PRO A 345 6.28 8.61 22.38
N PRO A 346 6.59 9.38 21.33
CA PRO A 346 7.81 10.19 21.25
C PRO A 346 7.59 11.56 21.90
N ILE A 347 7.03 11.59 23.11
CA ILE A 347 6.53 12.81 23.77
C ILE A 347 7.64 13.84 23.99
N ASN A 348 8.86 13.36 24.28
CA ASN A 348 10.03 14.18 24.57
C ASN A 348 11.07 14.19 23.44
N ASP A 349 10.82 13.47 22.35
CA ASP A 349 11.77 13.38 21.24
C ASP A 349 11.65 14.55 20.27
N LYS A 350 12.76 14.87 19.62
CA LYS A 350 12.81 15.85 18.53
C LYS A 350 13.12 15.16 17.21
N ILE A 351 12.32 15.48 16.20
CA ILE A 351 12.66 15.18 14.82
C ILE A 351 13.50 16.32 14.24
N HIS A 352 14.60 15.98 13.58
CA HIS A 352 15.46 16.94 12.89
C HIS A 352 15.28 16.80 11.38
N LEU A 353 14.91 17.89 10.73
CA LEU A 353 14.75 17.99 9.29
C LEU A 353 15.79 18.96 8.74
N GLU A 354 16.59 18.49 7.78
CA GLU A 354 17.64 19.30 7.16
C GLU A 354 17.50 19.26 5.64
N VAL A 355 17.39 20.43 5.01
CA VAL A 355 17.39 20.54 3.55
C VAL A 355 18.83 20.62 3.06
N TYR A 356 19.22 19.69 2.21
CA TYR A 356 20.52 19.68 1.56
C TYR A 356 20.36 19.83 0.06
N SER A 357 21.39 20.35 -0.58
CA SER A 357 21.54 20.27 -2.03
C SER A 357 22.74 19.38 -2.34
N SER A 358 22.71 18.57 -3.41
CA SER A 358 23.91 17.82 -3.84
C SER A 358 24.06 17.68 -5.37
N SER A 359 25.30 17.67 -5.86
CA SER A 359 25.61 17.50 -7.29
C SER A 359 24.99 16.22 -7.88
N SER A 360 24.58 16.27 -9.15
CA SER A 360 24.04 15.13 -9.90
C SER A 360 25.11 14.24 -10.52
N ARG A 361 26.40 14.60 -10.40
CA ARG A 361 27.49 13.83 -11.02
C ARG A 361 27.75 12.53 -10.23
N ILE A 362 27.44 11.41 -10.87
CA ILE A 362 28.03 10.10 -10.53
C ILE A 362 29.55 10.24 -10.70
N GLY A 363 30.30 9.76 -9.71
CA GLY A 363 31.70 10.11 -9.51
C GLY A 363 32.61 9.86 -10.70
N LEU A 364 33.27 10.93 -11.16
CA LEU A 364 34.66 10.86 -11.60
C LEU A 364 35.47 11.51 -10.49
N ARG A 365 36.10 10.70 -9.64
CA ARG A 365 37.18 11.18 -8.78
C ARG A 365 38.29 11.65 -9.73
N ARG A 366 38.51 12.96 -9.81
CA ARG A 366 39.77 13.48 -10.35
C ARG A 366 40.87 13.07 -9.35
N PRO A 367 42.00 12.50 -9.80
CA PRO A 367 43.16 12.36 -8.93
C PRO A 367 43.54 13.77 -8.46
N LYS A 368 43.86 13.92 -7.18
CA LYS A 368 44.58 15.11 -6.74
C LYS A 368 45.93 15.07 -7.47
N GLY A 369 46.19 16.09 -8.29
CA GLY A 369 47.51 16.32 -8.88
C GLY A 369 48.54 16.66 -7.81
N PRO A 370 49.84 16.55 -8.17
CA PRO A 370 50.98 16.52 -7.25
C PRO A 370 51.10 17.74 -6.34
#